data_AF-A0A3C1M222-F1
#
_entry.id   AF-A0A3C1M222-F1
#
_cell.length_a   1.000
_cell.length_b   1.000
_cell.length_c   1.000
_cell.angle_alpha   90.00
_cell.angle_beta   90.00
_cell.angle_gamma   90.00
#
_symmetry.space_group_name_H-M   'P 1'
#
loop_
_entity.id
_entity.type
_entity.pdbx_description
1 polymer ?
#
loop_
_entity_poly.entity_id
_entity_poly.type
_entity_poly.pdbx_seq_one_letter_code
_entity_poly.pdbx_strand_id
1 'polypeptide(L)' 'ALLKGIDTLLAHETGIVTHIAPAPLNCVVLGAGRVLEDYKNLSRVLTKLSMVS' A
#
# COMPACT_ATOMS: atom_id res chain seq x y z
N ALA A 1 -7.36 4.72 -7.58
CA ALA A 1 -7.69 6.12 -7.23
C ALA A 1 -7.41 7.02 -8.42
N LEU A 2 -8.45 7.34 -9.19
CA LEU A 2 -8.39 8.27 -10.33
C LEU A 2 -9.68 9.12 -10.41
N LEU A 3 -10.57 8.96 -9.42
CA LEU A 3 -11.74 9.81 -9.31
C LEU A 3 -11.25 11.22 -8.98
N LYS A 4 -11.56 12.17 -9.85
CA LYS A 4 -11.10 13.56 -9.74
C LYS A 4 -11.53 14.15 -8.40
N GLY A 5 -10.56 14.65 -7.63
CA GLY A 5 -10.78 15.36 -6.37
C GLY A 5 -10.94 14.49 -5.12
N ILE A 6 -10.84 13.15 -5.22
CA ILE A 6 -10.99 12.27 -4.05
C ILE A 6 -9.90 12.49 -2.99
N ASP A 7 -8.68 12.78 -3.41
CA ASP A 7 -7.54 13.14 -2.57
C ASP A 7 -7.77 14.46 -1.82
N THR A 8 -8.33 15.46 -2.52
CA THR A 8 -8.65 16.77 -1.92
C THR A 8 -9.74 16.63 -0.86
N LEU A 9 -10.80 15.86 -1.15
CA LEU A 9 -11.90 15.64 -0.21
C LEU A 9 -11.40 14.92 1.06
N LEU A 10 -10.61 13.86 0.91
CA LEU A 10 -10.04 13.14 2.05
C LEU A 10 -9.14 14.04 2.90
N ALA A 11 -8.31 14.88 2.26
CA ALA A 11 -7.46 15.82 2.98
C ALA A 11 -8.28 16.87 3.75
N HIS A 12 -9.35 17.38 3.16
CA HIS A 12 -10.25 18.34 3.80
C HIS A 12 -10.96 17.74 5.04
N GLU A 13 -11.58 16.56 4.88
CA GLU A 13 -12.38 15.95 5.95
C GLU A 13 -11.53 15.42 7.11
N THR A 14 -10.33 14.93 6.82
CA THR A 14 -9.48 14.30 7.85
C THR A 14 -8.44 15.24 8.44
N GLY A 15 -8.13 16.34 7.77
CA GLY A 15 -6.98 17.19 8.09
C GLY A 15 -5.62 16.52 7.83
N ILE A 16 -5.60 15.34 7.19
CA ILE A 16 -4.38 14.58 6.89
C ILE A 16 -3.97 14.82 5.44
N VAL A 17 -2.69 15.15 5.24
CA VAL A 17 -2.13 15.29 3.90
C VAL A 17 -2.31 13.99 3.12
N THR A 18 -3.02 14.08 1.99
CA THR A 18 -3.36 12.93 1.15
C THR A 18 -2.71 13.08 -0.23
N HIS A 19 -2.10 12.00 -0.72
CA HIS A 19 -1.44 11.97 -2.03
C HIS A 19 -1.87 10.75 -2.84
N ILE A 20 -1.95 10.92 -4.16
CA ILE A 20 -2.13 9.81 -5.09
C ILE A 20 -0.78 9.16 -5.37
N ALA A 21 -0.73 7.83 -5.26
CA ALA A 21 0.48 7.08 -5.60
C ALA A 21 0.84 7.25 -7.09
N PRO A 22 2.13 7.20 -7.48
CA PRO A 22 2.56 7.38 -8.87
C PRO A 22 1.95 6.40 -9.89
N ALA A 23 1.60 5.18 -9.46
CA ALA A 23 0.99 4.14 -10.29
C ALA A 23 -0.21 3.49 -9.59
N PRO A 24 -1.31 4.23 -9.35
CA PRO A 24 -2.35 3.86 -8.38
C PRO A 24 -3.16 2.62 -8.76
N LEU A 25 -3.14 2.22 -10.05
CA LEU A 25 -3.77 0.98 -10.52
C LEU A 25 -2.84 -0.24 -10.41
N ASN A 26 -1.53 -0.01 -10.35
CA ASN A 26 -0.52 -1.07 -10.38
C ASN A 26 0.12 -1.29 -9.00
N CYS A 27 -0.20 -0.48 -7.99
CA CYS A 27 0.40 -0.58 -6.65
C CYS A 27 0.40 -2.00 -6.08
N VAL A 28 -0.68 -2.76 -6.30
CA VAL A 28 -0.80 -4.13 -5.80
C VAL A 28 0.15 -5.08 -6.52
N VAL A 29 0.14 -5.12 -7.85
CA VAL A 29 1.00 -6.03 -8.62
C VAL A 29 2.48 -5.68 -8.46
N LEU A 30 2.82 -4.39 -8.38
CA LEU A 30 4.20 -3.94 -8.15
C LEU A 30 4.68 -4.32 -6.74
N GLY A 31 3.83 -4.15 -5.71
CA GLY A 31 4.15 -4.57 -4.35
C GLY A 31 4.31 -6.09 -4.24
N ALA A 32 3.41 -6.86 -4.86
CA ALA A 32 3.48 -8.31 -4.89
C ALA A 32 4.75 -8.81 -5.61
N GLY A 33 5.06 -8.27 -6.79
CA GLY A 33 6.29 -8.60 -7.53
C GLY A 33 7.55 -8.33 -6.71
N ARG A 34 7.62 -7.17 -6.05
CA ARG A 34 8.77 -6.80 -5.20
C ARG A 34 8.98 -7.75 -4.03
N VAL A 35 7.89 -8.24 -3.43
CA VAL A 35 7.95 -9.22 -2.32
C VAL A 35 8.43 -10.58 -2.82
N LEU A 36 8.06 -10.99 -4.03
CA LEU A 36 8.55 -12.23 -4.63
C LEU A 36 10.04 -12.14 -5.00
N GLU A 37 10.49 -10.97 -5.46
CA GLU A 37 11.92 -10.70 -5.69
C GLU A 37 12.73 -10.71 -4.39
N ASP A 38 12.15 -10.23 -3.29
CA ASP A 38 12.77 -10.18 -1.96
C ASP A 38 12.16 -11.23 -1.00
N TYR A 39 12.19 -12.49 -1.43
CA TYR A 39 11.55 -13.62 -0.73
C TYR A 39 12.03 -13.80 0.73
N LYS A 40 13.28 -13.42 1.03
CA LYS A 40 13.83 -13.49 2.39
C LYS A 40 13.07 -12.57 3.36
N ASN A 41 12.66 -11.39 2.90
CA ASN A 41 11.88 -10.46 3.71
C ASN A 41 10.40 -10.87 3.83
N LEU A 42 9.85 -11.61 2.85
CA LEU A 42 8.52 -12.22 2.97
C LEU A 42 8.45 -13.20 4.16
N SER A 43 9.46 -14.06 4.32
CA SER A 43 9.53 -15.04 5.42
C SER A 43 9.39 -14.36 6.79
N ARG A 44 10.05 -13.23 7.01
CA ARG A 44 9.97 -12.44 8.26
C ARG A 44 8.56 -11.96 8.59
N VAL A 45 7.77 -11.58 7.58
CA VAL A 45 6.38 -11.12 7.77
C VAL A 45 5.46 -12.29 8.10
N LEU A 46 5.66 -13.43 7.43
CA LEU A 46 4.89 -14.65 7.68
C LEU A 46 5.14 -15.21 9.09
N THR A 47 6.38 -15.20 9.57
CA THR A 47 6.69 -15.62 10.96
C THR A 47 6.06 -14.70 12.01
N LYS A 48 5.93 -13.39 11.72
CA LYS A 48 5.20 -12.46 12.61
C LYS A 48 3.71 -12.77 12.69
N LEU A 49 3.09 -13.17 11.58
CA LEU A 49 1.66 -13.52 11.56
C LEU A 49 1.37 -14.77 12.40
N SER A 50 2.26 -15.78 12.35
CA SER A 50 2.11 -17.00 13.17
C SER A 50 2.36 -16.80 14.66
N MET A 51 2.94 -15.67 15.10
CA MET A 51 3.15 -15.35 16.52
C MET A 51 1.99 -14.58 17.15
N VAL A 52 0.93 -14.27 16.37
CA VAL A 52 -0.27 -13.54 16.84
C VAL A 52 -1.52 -14.46 16.88
N SER A 53 -1.33 -15.78 16.67
CA SER A 53 -2.34 -16.83 16.91
C SER A 53 -1.89 -17.73 18.05
#